data_AF-A0A8C3QYJ4-F1
#
_entry.id   AF-A0A8C3QYJ4-F1
#
_cell.length_a   1.000
_cell.length_b   1.000
_cell.length_c   1.000
_cell.angle_alpha   90.00
_cell.angle_beta   90.00
_cell.angle_gamma   90.00
#
_symmetry.space_group_name_H-M   'P 1'
#
loop_
_entity.id
_entity.type
_entity.pdbx_description
1 polymer ?
#
loop_
_entity_poly.entity_id
_entity_poly.type
_entity_poly.pdbx_seq_one_letter_code
_entity_poly.pdbx_strand_id
1 'polypeptide(L)'
;MERQGHGAAAVLAVSWLSCILQSPWVGALQEPLLEEDAILENISWAAEEDHGNDSSEHAFFSLDYQHVQVPFEITLWIMLASLAKIGFHLYNKLPSVVPESCLLIFVGLIMGGIIYGLNDRSPPVMDSDIFFLYLLPPIVLDAGYFMPSRPFFENIGTILLYAVVGTIWNVFGIGFSLYGICQVKAFRLQDVSLLHNLLFGSLIAAVDPVAVLAVFEEIHVNEKLHILVFGESLLNDAVTVVLYKLFRSFCEMPTIKSVDVFAGVGKFFVVGLGGVLVGLSFGFTAAFTTRFTKDIRVIEPLFVFLYSYLSYLTAEMFHLSGIVA
;
A
#
# COMPACT_ATOMS: atom_id res chain seq x y z
N MET A 1 46.16 -15.51 5.17
CA MET A 1 45.60 -14.85 3.98
C MET A 1 44.08 -14.98 4.06
N GLU A 2 43.34 -14.02 3.54
CA GLU A 2 41.86 -13.86 3.63
C GLU A 2 41.29 -13.28 4.94
N ARG A 3 41.59 -12.00 5.16
CA ARG A 3 40.67 -11.04 5.78
C ARG A 3 40.84 -9.71 5.05
N GLN A 4 39.97 -9.43 4.08
CA GLN A 4 39.63 -8.08 3.58
C GLN A 4 38.64 -8.23 2.43
N GLY A 5 37.33 -8.12 2.72
CA GLY A 5 36.29 -8.21 1.69
C GLY A 5 34.87 -7.84 2.15
N HIS A 6 34.66 -7.42 3.40
CA HIS A 6 33.31 -7.19 3.95
C HIS A 6 32.98 -5.73 4.28
N GLY A 7 33.86 -4.77 3.97
CA GLY A 7 33.57 -3.33 4.06
C GLY A 7 33.26 -2.68 2.71
N ALA A 8 33.63 -3.30 1.60
CA ALA A 8 33.62 -2.64 0.29
C ALA A 8 32.21 -2.42 -0.25
N ALA A 9 31.27 -3.36 -0.11
CA ALA A 9 29.93 -3.22 -0.70
C ALA A 9 29.06 -2.15 0.01
N ALA A 10 29.12 -2.07 1.34
CA ALA A 10 28.40 -1.06 2.11
C ALA A 10 29.02 0.34 1.94
N VAL A 11 30.35 0.43 1.87
CA VAL A 11 31.05 1.68 1.57
C VAL A 11 30.82 2.12 0.13
N LEU A 12 30.70 1.19 -0.82
CA LEU A 12 30.37 1.50 -2.22
C LEU A 12 28.91 1.96 -2.38
N ALA A 13 27.95 1.39 -1.66
CA ALA A 13 26.55 1.83 -1.69
C ALA A 13 26.36 3.23 -1.05
N VAL A 14 27.00 3.48 0.09
CA VAL A 14 27.00 4.79 0.74
C VAL A 14 27.78 5.82 -0.11
N SER A 15 28.90 5.43 -0.71
CA SER A 15 29.68 6.28 -1.61
C SER A 15 28.94 6.59 -2.92
N TRP A 16 28.18 5.62 -3.47
CA TRP A 16 27.31 5.84 -4.64
C TRP A 16 26.16 6.81 -4.34
N LEU A 17 25.48 6.64 -3.20
CA LEU A 17 24.44 7.58 -2.75
C LEU A 17 25.00 8.97 -2.44
N SER A 18 26.20 9.05 -1.83
CA SER A 18 26.88 10.31 -1.57
C SER A 18 27.28 11.02 -2.87
N CYS A 19 27.70 10.27 -3.89
CA CYS A 19 28.10 10.80 -5.20
C CYS A 19 26.91 11.33 -6.02
N ILE A 20 25.72 10.73 -5.85
CA ILE A 20 24.47 11.25 -6.42
C ILE A 20 24.04 12.53 -5.71
N LEU A 21 24.12 12.57 -4.37
CA LEU A 21 23.76 13.73 -3.55
C LEU A 21 24.74 14.92 -3.65
N GLN A 22 26.01 14.66 -4.00
CA GLN A 22 27.05 15.70 -4.16
C GLN A 22 27.25 16.14 -5.62
N SER A 23 26.43 15.66 -6.56
CA SER A 23 26.50 16.10 -7.94
C SER A 23 26.08 17.59 -8.07
N PRO A 24 26.70 18.38 -8.97
CA PRO A 24 26.44 19.84 -9.08
C PRO A 24 24.98 20.22 -9.38
N TRP A 25 24.14 19.25 -9.70
CA TRP A 25 22.75 19.38 -10.12
C TRP A 25 21.77 19.63 -8.95
N VAL A 26 22.13 19.24 -7.72
CA VAL A 26 21.25 19.47 -6.54
C VAL A 26 21.27 20.94 -6.11
N GLY A 27 22.33 21.69 -6.45
CA GLY A 27 22.43 23.13 -6.16
C GLY A 27 21.54 24.04 -7.02
N ALA A 28 20.98 23.54 -8.12
CA ALA A 28 20.16 24.33 -9.05
C ALA A 28 18.68 24.44 -8.63
N LEU A 29 18.28 23.81 -7.52
CA LEU A 29 16.89 23.84 -7.00
C LEU A 29 16.66 24.91 -5.91
N GLN A 30 17.60 25.83 -5.73
CA GLN A 30 17.53 26.86 -4.68
C GLN A 30 17.62 28.28 -5.27
N GLU A 31 16.57 28.75 -5.94
CA GLU A 31 16.29 30.19 -6.02
C GLU A 31 14.87 30.51 -5.53
N PRO A 32 14.68 31.54 -4.69
CA PRO A 32 13.36 31.91 -4.19
C PRO A 32 12.57 32.75 -5.21
N LEU A 33 11.31 32.36 -5.43
CA LEU A 33 10.28 33.06 -6.21
C LEU A 33 9.87 34.42 -5.58
N LEU A 34 10.73 35.44 -5.61
CA LEU A 34 10.38 36.82 -5.24
C LEU A 34 11.00 37.90 -6.16
N GLU A 35 11.23 37.60 -7.44
CA GLU A 35 11.80 38.58 -8.39
C GLU A 35 11.11 38.62 -9.76
N GLU A 36 9.94 37.98 -9.93
CA GLU A 36 9.26 37.86 -11.23
C GLU A 36 8.50 39.13 -11.67
N ASP A 37 8.12 40.01 -10.73
CA ASP A 37 7.34 41.23 -11.03
C ASP A 37 8.21 42.44 -11.45
N ALA A 38 9.52 42.44 -11.12
CA ALA A 38 10.44 43.54 -11.49
C ALA A 38 11.08 43.33 -12.87
N ILE A 39 11.08 42.10 -13.37
CA ILE A 39 11.76 41.70 -14.61
C ILE A 39 10.91 42.06 -15.86
N LEU A 40 9.58 42.07 -15.76
CA LEU A 40 8.70 42.36 -16.89
C LEU A 40 8.75 43.83 -17.34
N GLU A 41 9.11 44.77 -16.46
CA GLU A 41 9.32 46.19 -16.83
C GLU A 41 10.70 46.43 -17.46
N ASN A 42 11.67 45.54 -17.18
CA ASN A 42 13.04 45.61 -17.71
C ASN A 42 13.18 44.96 -19.10
N ILE A 43 12.29 44.02 -19.44
CA ILE A 43 12.32 43.29 -20.72
C ILE A 43 11.80 44.13 -21.89
N SER A 44 10.92 45.13 -21.66
CA SER A 44 10.35 45.92 -22.76
C SER A 44 11.33 46.92 -23.38
N TRP A 45 12.42 47.29 -22.70
CA TRP A 45 13.42 48.22 -23.24
C TRP A 45 14.66 47.52 -23.83
N ALA A 46 14.87 46.23 -23.55
CA ALA A 46 16.06 45.48 -23.97
C ALA A 46 15.90 44.74 -25.31
N ALA A 47 14.71 44.76 -25.92
CA ALA A 47 14.39 43.97 -27.11
C ALA A 47 14.83 44.58 -28.46
N GLU A 48 15.65 45.63 -28.48
CA GLU A 48 16.03 46.33 -29.72
C GLU A 48 17.50 46.22 -30.14
N GLU A 49 18.33 45.45 -29.43
CA GLU A 49 19.70 45.17 -29.88
C GLU A 49 20.09 43.72 -29.55
N ASP A 50 20.12 42.84 -30.56
CA ASP A 50 21.34 42.22 -31.05
C ASP A 50 21.03 40.98 -31.92
N HIS A 51 21.36 41.07 -33.20
CA HIS A 51 21.34 39.97 -34.16
C HIS A 51 22.76 39.40 -34.25
N GLY A 52 23.00 38.18 -33.76
CA GLY A 52 24.32 37.56 -33.93
C GLY A 52 24.47 36.14 -33.37
N ASN A 53 24.06 35.14 -34.16
CA ASN A 53 24.77 33.87 -34.42
C ASN A 53 25.54 33.18 -33.25
N ASP A 54 25.04 32.06 -32.69
CA ASP A 54 25.65 30.73 -32.86
C ASP A 54 24.90 29.60 -32.11
N SER A 55 25.01 28.39 -32.65
CA SER A 55 24.74 27.07 -32.06
C SER A 55 23.32 26.75 -31.55
N SER A 56 22.50 26.22 -32.45
CA SER A 56 21.49 25.22 -32.09
C SER A 56 22.17 23.95 -31.56
N GLU A 57 22.52 23.94 -30.27
CA GLU A 57 22.72 22.68 -29.55
C GLU A 57 21.37 21.95 -29.51
N HIS A 58 21.18 21.05 -30.47
CA HIS A 58 20.16 20.03 -30.35
C HIS A 58 20.51 19.18 -29.12
N ALA A 59 19.90 19.50 -27.98
CA ALA A 59 19.91 18.61 -26.84
C ALA A 59 19.19 17.31 -27.26
N PHE A 60 19.94 16.33 -27.76
CA PHE A 60 19.43 15.03 -28.20
C PHE A 60 18.80 14.22 -27.05
N PHE A 61 18.91 14.70 -25.81
CA PHE A 61 18.42 14.05 -24.60
C PHE A 61 17.60 15.06 -23.77
N SER A 62 16.27 14.97 -23.84
CA SER A 62 15.37 15.66 -22.90
C SER A 62 15.00 14.69 -21.78
N LEU A 63 15.34 15.04 -20.52
CA LEU A 63 15.01 14.24 -19.35
C LEU A 63 13.66 14.68 -18.80
N ASP A 64 12.61 13.90 -19.07
CA ASP A 64 11.26 14.15 -18.54
C ASP A 64 10.97 13.21 -17.36
N TYR A 65 11.56 13.52 -16.21
CA TYR A 65 11.37 12.75 -14.98
C TYR A 65 9.93 12.82 -14.47
N GLN A 66 9.29 13.98 -14.59
CA GLN A 66 7.94 14.25 -14.09
C GLN A 66 6.91 13.28 -14.68
N HIS A 67 7.01 12.96 -15.97
CA HIS A 67 6.11 12.00 -16.63
C HIS A 67 6.20 10.58 -16.07
N VAL A 68 7.40 10.14 -15.69
CA VAL A 68 7.67 8.75 -15.26
C VAL A 68 7.87 8.61 -13.76
N GLN A 69 7.73 9.69 -12.99
CA GLN A 69 8.05 9.75 -11.58
C GLN A 69 7.34 8.64 -10.79
N VAL A 70 6.02 8.52 -10.94
CA VAL A 70 5.21 7.54 -10.19
C VAL A 70 5.62 6.09 -10.49
N PRO A 71 5.62 5.59 -11.74
CA PRO A 71 6.03 4.21 -12.02
C PRO A 71 7.52 3.96 -11.69
N PHE A 72 8.39 4.97 -11.84
CA PHE A 72 9.80 4.87 -11.50
C PHE A 72 10.01 4.70 -9.98
N GLU A 73 9.31 5.49 -9.17
CA GLU A 73 9.36 5.37 -7.71
C GLU A 73 8.81 4.01 -7.25
N ILE A 74 7.65 3.57 -7.77
CA ILE A 74 7.09 2.24 -7.44
C ILE A 74 8.10 1.14 -7.73
N THR A 75 8.70 1.15 -8.92
CA THR A 75 9.67 0.12 -9.33
C THR A 75 10.93 0.14 -8.47
N LEU A 76 11.43 1.33 -8.11
CA LEU A 76 12.57 1.49 -7.21
C LEU A 76 12.27 0.94 -5.81
N TRP A 77 11.08 1.22 -5.25
CA TRP A 77 10.67 0.70 -3.94
C TRP A 77 10.51 -0.82 -3.93
N ILE A 78 9.87 -1.39 -4.96
CA ILE A 78 9.75 -2.85 -5.10
C ILE A 78 11.14 -3.48 -5.25
N MET A 79 12.03 -2.87 -6.05
CA MET A 79 13.39 -3.34 -6.20
C MET A 79 14.15 -3.31 -4.87
N LEU A 80 14.07 -2.21 -4.12
CA LEU A 80 14.69 -2.08 -2.80
C LEU A 80 14.17 -3.14 -1.83
N ALA A 81 12.85 -3.34 -1.76
CA ALA A 81 12.24 -4.36 -0.91
C ALA A 81 12.70 -5.78 -1.30
N SER A 82 12.81 -6.07 -2.59
CA SER A 82 13.29 -7.36 -3.09
C SER A 82 14.76 -7.61 -2.75
N LEU A 83 15.62 -6.58 -2.88
CA LEU A 83 17.03 -6.64 -2.50
C LEU A 83 17.21 -6.80 -0.99
N ALA A 84 16.42 -6.09 -0.19
CA ALA A 84 16.40 -6.25 1.26
C ALA A 84 16.02 -7.68 1.65
N LYS A 85 14.98 -8.24 1.02
CA LYS A 85 14.55 -9.64 1.23
C LYS A 85 15.67 -10.64 0.90
N ILE A 86 16.35 -10.48 -0.24
CA ILE A 86 17.50 -11.31 -0.61
C ILE A 86 18.64 -11.16 0.42
N GLY A 87 18.93 -9.93 0.85
CA GLY A 87 19.96 -9.65 1.85
C GLY A 87 19.68 -10.30 3.21
N PHE A 88 18.43 -10.30 3.67
CA PHE A 88 18.02 -10.96 4.91
C PHE A 88 18.13 -12.48 4.80
N HIS A 89 17.74 -13.05 3.66
CA HIS A 89 17.90 -14.49 3.41
C HIS A 89 19.37 -14.93 3.31
N LEU A 90 20.25 -14.08 2.78
CA LEU A 90 21.69 -14.39 2.72
C LEU A 90 22.34 -14.39 4.12
N TYR A 91 21.77 -13.63 5.06
CA TYR A 91 22.22 -13.59 6.45
C TYR A 91 21.41 -14.55 7.33
N ASN A 92 21.77 -15.84 7.31
CA ASN A 92 21.07 -16.94 8.00
C ASN A 92 20.77 -16.74 9.51
N LYS A 93 21.33 -15.74 10.18
CA LYS A 93 21.10 -15.48 11.62
C LYS A 93 20.06 -14.40 11.92
N LEU A 94 19.68 -13.56 10.96
CA LEU A 94 18.74 -12.44 11.18
C LEU A 94 17.28 -12.92 11.16
N PRO A 95 16.84 -13.72 10.17
CA PRO A 95 15.45 -14.20 10.10
C PRO A 95 15.05 -15.11 11.25
N SER A 96 16.01 -15.76 11.93
CA SER A 96 15.69 -16.65 13.06
C SER A 96 15.34 -15.91 14.35
N VAL A 97 15.55 -14.59 14.42
CA VAL A 97 15.32 -13.78 15.63
C VAL A 97 14.23 -12.75 15.41
N VAL A 98 14.12 -12.19 14.20
CA VAL A 98 13.20 -11.09 13.87
C VAL A 98 12.41 -11.43 12.60
N PRO A 99 11.05 -11.28 12.62
CA PRO A 99 10.24 -11.46 11.42
C PRO A 99 10.65 -10.54 10.27
N GLU A 100 10.56 -11.02 9.04
CA GLU A 100 10.95 -10.28 7.83
C GLU A 100 10.24 -8.91 7.73
N SER A 101 8.95 -8.86 8.06
CA SER A 101 8.15 -7.62 8.03
C SER A 101 8.73 -6.52 8.94
N CYS A 102 9.24 -6.88 10.12
CA CYS A 102 9.86 -5.91 11.03
C CYS A 102 11.17 -5.34 10.46
N LEU A 103 11.97 -6.17 9.79
CA LEU A 103 13.21 -5.73 9.15
C LEU A 103 12.92 -4.80 7.97
N LEU A 104 11.91 -5.11 7.16
CA LEU A 104 11.46 -4.24 6.06
C LEU A 104 10.94 -2.88 6.56
N ILE A 105 10.17 -2.86 7.66
CA ILE A 105 9.74 -1.61 8.30
C ILE A 105 10.95 -0.78 8.74
N PHE A 106 11.98 -1.40 9.32
CA PHE A 106 13.18 -0.69 9.76
C PHE A 106 13.96 -0.10 8.57
N VAL A 107 14.09 -0.84 7.47
CA VAL A 107 14.67 -0.33 6.22
C VAL A 107 13.86 0.85 5.68
N GLY A 108 12.53 0.74 5.66
CA GLY A 108 11.64 1.83 5.27
C GLY A 108 11.78 3.07 6.16
N LEU A 109 11.91 2.89 7.47
CA LEU A 109 12.11 3.97 8.43
C LEU A 109 13.45 4.69 8.23
N ILE A 110 14.53 3.92 8.03
CA ILE A 110 15.85 4.50 7.71
C ILE A 110 15.77 5.32 6.42
N MET A 111 15.16 4.76 5.37
CA MET A 111 15.01 5.44 4.10
C MET A 111 14.16 6.71 4.22
N GLY A 112 13.01 6.64 4.92
CA GLY A 112 12.18 7.80 5.21
C GLY A 112 12.90 8.87 6.03
N GLY A 113 13.73 8.46 7.00
CA GLY A 113 14.58 9.36 7.77
C GLY A 113 15.64 10.07 6.93
N ILE A 114 16.23 9.38 5.95
CA ILE A 114 17.16 9.98 4.98
C ILE A 114 16.45 11.03 4.12
N ILE A 115 15.29 10.69 3.56
CA ILE A 115 14.48 11.61 2.74
C ILE A 115 14.10 12.86 3.55
N TYR A 116 13.61 12.67 4.77
CA TYR A 116 13.30 13.77 5.68
C TYR A 116 14.52 14.64 6.00
N GLY A 117 15.68 14.01 6.23
CA GLY A 117 16.95 14.71 6.50
C GLY A 117 17.48 15.52 5.31
N LEU A 118 17.11 15.14 4.08
CA LEU A 118 17.43 15.86 2.85
C LEU A 118 16.43 16.99 2.54
N ASN A 119 15.40 17.17 3.38
CA ASN A 119 14.32 18.15 3.21
C ASN A 119 13.61 18.06 1.85
N ASP A 120 13.63 16.88 1.25
CA ASP A 120 12.94 16.61 0.00
C ASP A 120 11.47 16.32 0.26
N ARG A 121 10.60 16.60 -0.73
CA ARG A 121 9.18 16.29 -0.56
C ARG A 121 8.99 14.78 -0.51
N SER A 122 8.01 14.33 0.28
CA SER A 122 7.63 12.92 0.32
C SER A 122 7.30 12.43 -1.09
N PRO A 123 7.85 11.28 -1.51
CA PRO A 123 7.65 10.77 -2.86
C PRO A 123 6.15 10.51 -3.14
N PRO A 124 5.62 10.91 -4.32
CA PRO A 124 4.23 10.67 -4.73
C PRO A 124 3.73 9.25 -4.55
N VAL A 125 4.60 8.24 -4.60
CA VAL A 125 4.24 6.83 -4.37
C VAL A 125 3.62 6.55 -2.98
N MET A 126 3.76 7.47 -2.02
CA MET A 126 3.16 7.34 -0.69
C MET A 126 1.67 7.76 -0.64
N ASP A 127 1.07 8.11 -1.78
CA ASP A 127 -0.37 8.30 -1.87
C ASP A 127 -1.11 6.96 -1.66
N SER A 128 -2.13 7.00 -0.82
CA SER A 128 -2.96 5.83 -0.52
C SER A 128 -3.68 5.32 -1.77
N ASP A 129 -4.12 6.20 -2.66
CA ASP A 129 -4.88 5.81 -3.85
C ASP A 129 -4.01 5.02 -4.83
N ILE A 130 -2.73 5.38 -4.96
CA ILE A 130 -1.76 4.63 -5.77
C ILE A 130 -1.55 3.24 -5.18
N PHE A 131 -1.42 3.13 -3.86
CA PHE A 131 -1.29 1.83 -3.18
C PHE A 131 -2.53 0.95 -3.41
N PHE A 132 -3.73 1.47 -3.19
CA PHE A 132 -4.98 0.72 -3.36
C PHE A 132 -5.25 0.32 -4.81
N LEU A 133 -4.86 1.13 -5.81
CA LEU A 133 -5.17 0.86 -7.22
C LEU A 133 -4.09 0.04 -7.94
N TYR A 134 -2.81 0.16 -7.57
CA TYR A 134 -1.71 -0.50 -8.29
C TYR A 134 -1.09 -1.66 -7.52
N LEU A 135 -0.84 -1.51 -6.21
CA LEU A 135 -0.11 -2.50 -5.42
C LEU A 135 -1.03 -3.56 -4.82
N LEU A 136 -2.22 -3.16 -4.36
CA LEU A 136 -3.13 -4.05 -3.64
C LEU A 136 -3.76 -5.15 -4.52
N PRO A 137 -4.23 -4.91 -5.76
CA PRO A 137 -4.92 -5.95 -6.53
C PRO A 137 -4.06 -7.19 -6.82
N PRO A 138 -2.77 -7.07 -7.24
CA PRO A 138 -1.89 -8.23 -7.38
C PRO A 138 -1.66 -8.99 -6.08
N ILE A 139 -1.58 -8.31 -4.94
CA ILE A 139 -1.37 -8.94 -3.61
C ILE A 139 -2.60 -9.76 -3.22
N VAL A 140 -3.81 -9.21 -3.39
CA VAL A 140 -5.06 -9.92 -3.09
C VAL A 140 -5.27 -11.10 -4.03
N LEU A 141 -4.93 -10.96 -5.32
CA LEU A 141 -4.97 -12.07 -6.27
C LEU A 141 -4.04 -13.22 -5.84
N ASP A 142 -2.80 -12.91 -5.46
CA ASP A 142 -1.84 -13.92 -5.00
C ASP A 142 -2.39 -14.69 -3.78
N ALA A 143 -2.88 -13.96 -2.77
CA ALA A 143 -3.48 -14.54 -1.57
C ALA A 143 -4.73 -15.38 -1.86
N GLY A 144 -5.61 -14.92 -2.77
CA GLY A 144 -6.82 -15.63 -3.17
C GLY A 144 -6.55 -16.85 -4.05
N TYR A 145 -5.56 -16.78 -4.96
CA TYR A 145 -5.24 -17.85 -5.90
C TYR A 145 -4.57 -19.04 -5.22
N PHE A 146 -3.70 -18.80 -4.24
CA PHE A 146 -3.03 -19.86 -3.48
C PHE A 146 -3.84 -20.36 -2.28
N MET A 147 -5.06 -19.87 -2.07
CA MET A 147 -5.93 -20.32 -0.98
C MET A 147 -6.38 -21.79 -1.19
N PRO A 148 -6.24 -22.65 -0.17
CA PRO A 148 -6.79 -24.01 -0.19
C PRO A 148 -8.33 -24.00 -0.17
N SER A 149 -8.94 -24.10 -1.35
CA SER A 149 -10.37 -23.90 -1.56
C SER A 149 -11.27 -24.88 -0.80
N ARG A 150 -10.98 -26.19 -0.83
CA ARG A 150 -11.88 -27.19 -0.24
C ARG A 150 -12.01 -27.06 1.29
N PRO A 151 -10.92 -27.03 2.09
CA PRO A 151 -11.06 -26.91 3.54
C PRO A 151 -11.59 -25.53 3.97
N PHE A 152 -11.33 -24.48 3.17
CA PHE A 152 -11.90 -23.15 3.37
C PHE A 152 -13.44 -23.16 3.26
N PHE A 153 -13.99 -23.70 2.17
CA PHE A 153 -15.44 -23.76 1.97
C PHE A 153 -16.15 -24.71 2.95
N GLU A 154 -15.49 -25.78 3.40
CA GLU A 154 -16.04 -26.66 4.44
C GLU A 154 -16.20 -25.95 5.81
N ASN A 155 -15.43 -24.89 6.08
CA ASN A 155 -15.43 -24.16 7.36
C ASN A 155 -15.82 -22.67 7.24
N ILE A 156 -16.38 -22.26 6.11
CA ILE A 156 -16.64 -20.84 5.76
C ILE A 156 -17.48 -20.10 6.82
N GLY A 157 -18.44 -20.77 7.46
CA GLY A 157 -19.30 -20.15 8.46
C GLY A 157 -18.52 -19.68 9.70
N THR A 158 -17.57 -20.50 10.17
CA THR A 158 -16.69 -20.15 11.30
C THR A 158 -15.73 -19.04 10.92
N ILE A 159 -15.16 -19.11 9.71
CA ILE A 159 -14.24 -18.10 9.17
C ILE A 159 -14.94 -16.74 9.10
N LEU A 160 -16.14 -16.69 8.50
CA LEU A 160 -16.93 -15.45 8.39
C LEU A 160 -17.32 -14.89 9.77
N LEU A 161 -17.62 -15.75 10.74
CA LEU A 161 -17.94 -15.31 12.09
C LEU A 161 -16.73 -14.59 12.72
N TYR A 162 -15.54 -15.17 12.65
CA TYR A 162 -14.32 -14.53 13.18
C TYR A 162 -13.95 -13.28 12.37
N ALA A 163 -13.93 -13.37 11.03
CA ALA A 163 -13.51 -12.27 10.16
C ALA A 163 -14.47 -11.06 10.14
N VAL A 164 -15.77 -11.27 10.32
CA VAL A 164 -16.74 -10.16 10.30
C VAL A 164 -17.06 -9.72 11.72
N VAL A 165 -17.57 -10.63 12.55
CA VAL A 165 -18.04 -10.28 13.90
C VAL A 165 -16.85 -10.02 14.82
N GLY A 166 -15.81 -10.87 14.74
CA GLY A 166 -14.59 -10.69 15.52
C GLY A 166 -13.87 -9.38 15.19
N THR A 167 -13.75 -9.04 13.90
CA THR A 167 -13.16 -7.77 13.47
C THR A 167 -13.99 -6.56 13.91
N ILE A 168 -15.31 -6.59 13.71
CA ILE A 168 -16.18 -5.49 14.15
C ILE A 168 -16.03 -5.30 15.67
N TRP A 169 -16.04 -6.39 16.43
CA TRP A 169 -15.81 -6.36 17.86
C TRP A 169 -14.44 -5.77 18.21
N ASN A 170 -13.38 -6.16 17.49
CA ASN A 170 -12.02 -5.66 17.69
C ASN A 170 -11.92 -4.15 17.42
N VAL A 171 -12.48 -3.68 16.30
CA VAL A 171 -12.51 -2.26 15.92
C VAL A 171 -13.21 -1.41 16.98
N PHE A 172 -14.41 -1.82 17.41
CA PHE A 172 -15.13 -1.12 18.46
C PHE A 172 -14.41 -1.21 19.81
N GLY A 173 -13.84 -2.37 20.14
CA GLY A 173 -13.06 -2.57 21.37
C GLY A 173 -11.85 -1.64 21.45
N ILE A 174 -11.04 -1.58 20.40
CA ILE A 174 -9.89 -0.67 20.29
C ILE A 174 -10.36 0.79 20.30
N GLY A 175 -11.35 1.14 19.48
CA GLY A 175 -11.83 2.53 19.39
C GLY A 175 -12.42 3.06 20.69
N PHE A 176 -13.26 2.28 21.38
CA PHE A 176 -13.84 2.68 22.66
C PHE A 176 -12.82 2.68 23.80
N SER A 177 -11.89 1.71 23.83
CA SER A 177 -10.84 1.69 24.85
C SER A 177 -9.89 2.89 24.72
N LEU A 178 -9.47 3.23 23.50
CA LEU A 178 -8.68 4.43 23.22
C LEU A 178 -9.44 5.71 23.58
N TYR A 179 -10.70 5.81 23.20
CA TYR A 179 -11.53 6.94 23.59
C TYR A 179 -11.65 7.06 25.12
N GLY A 180 -11.80 5.96 25.83
CA GLY A 180 -11.78 5.93 27.29
C GLY A 180 -10.49 6.48 27.89
N ILE A 181 -9.34 6.16 27.29
CA ILE A 181 -8.02 6.70 27.70
C ILE A 181 -7.92 8.21 27.40
N CYS A 182 -8.38 8.66 26.23
CA CYS A 182 -8.38 10.09 25.86
C CYS A 182 -9.19 10.97 26.83
N GLN A 183 -10.24 10.42 27.44
CA GLN A 183 -11.06 11.13 28.42
C GLN A 183 -10.37 11.33 29.78
N VAL A 184 -9.31 10.58 30.06
CA VAL A 184 -8.55 10.72 31.31
C VAL A 184 -7.71 12.01 31.26
N LYS A 185 -8.05 12.96 32.14
CA LYS A 185 -7.43 14.30 32.22
C LYS A 185 -5.89 14.32 32.31
N ALA A 186 -5.29 13.22 32.78
CA ALA A 186 -3.83 13.08 32.88
C ALA A 186 -3.12 13.14 31.51
N PHE A 187 -3.78 12.67 30.45
CA PHE A 187 -3.18 12.55 29.12
C PHE A 187 -3.34 13.81 28.25
N ARG A 188 -4.17 14.79 28.65
CA ARG A 188 -4.41 16.05 27.90
C ARG A 188 -4.77 15.84 26.41
N LEU A 189 -5.50 14.77 26.09
CA LEU A 189 -5.85 14.34 24.73
C LEU A 189 -7.36 14.43 24.45
N GLN A 190 -8.05 15.39 25.06
CA GLN A 190 -9.52 15.50 25.02
C GLN A 190 -10.08 15.96 23.67
N ASP A 191 -9.22 16.44 22.77
CA ASP A 191 -9.61 16.96 21.46
C ASP A 191 -9.87 15.83 20.43
N VAL A 192 -9.49 14.59 20.75
CA VAL A 192 -9.67 13.44 19.85
C VAL A 192 -11.10 12.91 19.95
N SER A 193 -11.88 13.13 18.88
CA SER A 193 -13.23 12.59 18.77
C SER A 193 -13.24 11.06 18.72
N LEU A 194 -14.30 10.45 19.27
CA LEU A 194 -14.56 9.00 19.20
C LEU A 194 -14.44 8.45 17.78
N LEU A 195 -14.86 9.22 16.77
CA LEU A 195 -14.82 8.78 15.38
C LEU A 195 -13.39 8.63 14.86
N HIS A 196 -12.46 9.49 15.26
CA HIS A 196 -11.03 9.35 14.94
C HIS A 196 -10.45 8.08 15.60
N ASN A 197 -10.88 7.76 16.82
CA ASN A 197 -10.45 6.53 17.49
C ASN A 197 -11.04 5.27 16.85
N LEU A 198 -12.29 5.31 16.35
CA LEU A 198 -12.89 4.21 15.58
C LEU A 198 -12.23 4.04 14.21
N LEU A 199 -11.92 5.14 13.53
CA LEU A 199 -11.14 5.14 12.28
C LEU A 199 -9.77 4.49 12.52
N PHE A 200 -9.06 4.89 13.57
CA PHE A 200 -7.79 4.29 13.95
C PHE A 200 -7.95 2.81 14.33
N GLY A 201 -9.00 2.46 15.07
CA GLY A 201 -9.34 1.07 15.40
C GLY A 201 -9.55 0.22 14.14
N SER A 202 -10.20 0.76 13.10
CA SER A 202 -10.37 0.06 11.83
C SER A 202 -9.07 -0.18 11.07
N LEU A 203 -8.09 0.73 11.19
CA LEU A 203 -6.77 0.56 10.59
C LEU A 203 -5.93 -0.53 11.26
N ILE A 204 -6.01 -0.64 12.59
CA ILE A 204 -5.19 -1.60 13.37
C ILE A 204 -5.86 -2.96 13.55
N ALA A 205 -7.16 -3.07 13.31
CA ALA A 205 -7.87 -4.33 13.46
C ALA A 205 -7.53 -5.38 12.40
N ALA A 206 -6.86 -5.00 11.30
CA ALA A 206 -6.35 -5.93 10.30
C ALA A 206 -5.24 -6.80 10.93
N VAL A 207 -5.31 -8.12 10.72
CA VAL A 207 -4.42 -9.10 11.36
C VAL A 207 -3.65 -9.84 10.28
N ASP A 208 -2.33 -9.69 10.28
CA ASP A 208 -1.43 -10.47 9.42
C ASP A 208 -1.04 -11.79 10.13
N PRO A 209 -1.40 -12.96 9.58
CA PRO A 209 -1.17 -14.25 10.22
C PRO A 209 0.19 -14.84 9.83
N VAL A 210 0.99 -14.23 8.94
CA VAL A 210 2.18 -14.85 8.33
C VAL A 210 3.14 -15.41 9.36
N ALA A 211 3.45 -14.66 10.42
CA ALA A 211 4.34 -15.12 11.48
C ALA A 211 3.75 -16.30 12.28
N VAL A 212 2.43 -16.30 12.52
CA VAL A 212 1.74 -17.36 13.27
C VAL A 212 1.64 -18.62 12.43
N LEU A 213 1.32 -18.49 11.14
CA LEU A 213 1.22 -19.62 10.22
C LEU A 213 2.56 -20.32 10.04
N ALA A 214 3.67 -19.58 9.94
CA ALA A 214 5.01 -20.16 9.86
C ALA A 214 5.34 -21.04 11.08
N VAL A 215 5.00 -20.57 12.29
CA VAL A 215 5.18 -21.36 13.53
C VAL A 215 4.24 -22.58 13.56
N PHE A 216 3.01 -22.43 13.07
CA PHE A 216 2.04 -23.52 13.03
C PHE A 216 2.45 -24.66 12.08
N GLU A 217 3.09 -24.33 10.97
CA GLU A 217 3.69 -25.33 10.07
C GLU A 217 4.84 -26.08 10.75
N GLU A 218 5.73 -25.38 11.48
CA GLU A 218 6.86 -26.01 12.18
C GLU A 218 6.40 -27.01 13.24
N ILE A 219 5.39 -26.64 14.04
CA ILE A 219 4.85 -27.50 15.10
C ILE A 219 3.78 -28.51 14.60
N HIS A 220 3.53 -28.56 13.29
CA HIS A 220 2.58 -29.48 12.64
C HIS A 220 1.16 -29.40 13.24
N VAL A 221 0.60 -28.18 13.30
CA VAL A 221 -0.77 -27.94 13.75
C VAL A 221 -1.79 -28.57 12.82
N ASN A 222 -2.99 -28.85 13.35
CA ASN A 222 -4.15 -29.27 12.57
C ASN A 222 -4.43 -28.32 11.40
N GLU A 223 -4.50 -28.86 10.18
CA GLU A 223 -4.83 -28.12 8.94
C GLU A 223 -6.09 -27.26 9.07
N LYS A 224 -7.07 -27.69 9.87
CA LYS A 224 -8.29 -26.89 10.13
C LYS A 224 -7.98 -25.58 10.83
N LEU A 225 -7.10 -25.58 11.84
CA LEU A 225 -6.76 -24.36 12.56
C LEU A 225 -5.95 -23.41 11.66
N HIS A 226 -5.06 -23.97 10.84
CA HIS A 226 -4.33 -23.22 9.82
C HIS A 226 -5.27 -22.51 8.85
N ILE A 227 -6.26 -23.23 8.28
CA ILE A 227 -7.25 -22.63 7.38
C ILE A 227 -8.12 -21.58 8.06
N LEU A 228 -8.50 -21.79 9.32
CA LEU A 228 -9.35 -20.86 10.06
C LEU A 228 -8.64 -19.53 10.26
N VAL A 229 -7.37 -19.56 10.71
CA VAL A 229 -6.56 -18.35 10.94
C VAL A 229 -6.22 -17.65 9.62
N PHE A 230 -5.82 -18.41 8.59
CA PHE A 230 -5.56 -17.85 7.27
C PHE A 230 -6.79 -17.17 6.66
N GLY A 231 -7.94 -17.86 6.70
CA GLY A 231 -9.20 -17.34 6.17
C GLY A 231 -9.73 -16.14 6.96
N GLU A 232 -9.56 -16.15 8.28
CA GLU A 232 -9.91 -15.01 9.15
C GLU A 232 -9.16 -13.77 8.68
N SER A 233 -7.83 -13.83 8.61
CA SER A 233 -6.99 -12.72 8.19
C SER A 233 -7.30 -12.21 6.79
N LEU A 234 -7.49 -13.11 5.82
CA LEU A 234 -7.77 -12.72 4.45
C LEU A 234 -9.11 -11.96 4.31
N LEU A 235 -10.16 -12.42 4.99
CA LEU A 235 -11.45 -11.74 4.96
C LEU A 235 -11.49 -10.51 5.89
N ASN A 236 -10.73 -10.52 6.98
CA ASN A 236 -10.59 -9.40 7.92
C ASN A 236 -10.01 -8.15 7.22
N ASP A 237 -9.02 -8.31 6.36
CA ASP A 237 -8.47 -7.20 5.56
C ASP A 237 -9.53 -6.50 4.72
N ALA A 238 -10.45 -7.29 4.15
CA ALA A 238 -11.55 -6.74 3.37
C ALA A 238 -12.56 -5.98 4.26
N VAL A 239 -12.89 -6.52 5.43
CA VAL A 239 -13.83 -5.91 6.39
C VAL A 239 -13.27 -4.61 6.97
N THR A 240 -11.98 -4.58 7.32
CA THR A 240 -11.30 -3.42 7.92
C THR A 240 -11.19 -2.27 6.95
N VAL A 241 -10.86 -2.51 5.68
CA VAL A 241 -10.84 -1.46 4.65
C VAL A 241 -12.23 -0.87 4.41
N VAL A 242 -13.29 -1.70 4.42
CA VAL A 242 -14.68 -1.19 4.31
C VAL A 242 -15.04 -0.33 5.53
N LEU A 243 -14.69 -0.77 6.75
CA LEU A 243 -14.91 0.01 7.99
C LEU A 243 -14.10 1.32 7.97
N TYR A 244 -12.86 1.29 7.51
CA TYR A 244 -12.01 2.47 7.35
C TYR A 244 -12.65 3.50 6.40
N LYS A 245 -13.05 3.07 5.19
CA LYS A 245 -13.73 3.94 4.21
C LYS A 245 -15.05 4.50 4.78
N LEU A 246 -15.79 3.69 5.54
CA LEU A 246 -17.03 4.10 6.21
C LEU A 246 -16.77 5.19 7.26
N PHE A 247 -15.84 4.96 8.20
CA PHE A 247 -15.53 5.94 9.23
C PHE A 247 -14.88 7.20 8.68
N ARG A 248 -14.03 7.08 7.65
CA ARG A 248 -13.45 8.24 6.94
C ARG A 248 -14.55 9.09 6.33
N SER A 249 -15.52 8.48 5.65
CA SER A 249 -16.68 9.18 5.10
C SER A 249 -17.51 9.88 6.18
N PHE A 250 -17.62 9.30 7.39
CA PHE A 250 -18.27 9.97 8.52
C PHE A 250 -17.46 11.13 9.08
N CYS A 251 -16.12 11.07 9.07
CA CYS A 251 -15.26 12.18 9.52
C CYS A 251 -15.40 13.41 8.64
N GLU A 252 -15.69 13.21 7.35
CA GLU A 252 -15.89 14.29 6.37
C GLU A 252 -17.28 14.94 6.49
N MET A 253 -18.23 14.31 7.20
CA MET A 253 -19.57 14.84 7.40
C MET A 253 -19.64 15.83 8.57
N PRO A 254 -20.28 17.01 8.40
CA PRO A 254 -20.32 18.04 9.44
C PRO A 254 -21.22 17.69 10.64
N THR A 255 -22.28 16.90 10.43
CA THR A 255 -23.17 16.44 11.50
C THR A 255 -23.66 15.03 11.22
N ILE A 256 -23.50 14.12 12.19
CA ILE A 256 -23.93 12.73 12.08
C ILE A 256 -25.29 12.58 12.76
N LYS A 257 -26.33 12.21 11.99
CA LYS A 257 -27.65 11.87 12.53
C LYS A 257 -27.76 10.36 12.71
N SER A 258 -28.69 9.92 13.55
CA SER A 258 -28.95 8.48 13.76
C SER A 258 -29.34 7.74 12.48
N VAL A 259 -29.95 8.45 11.52
CA VAL A 259 -30.29 7.91 10.19
C VAL A 259 -29.02 7.58 9.40
N ASP A 260 -27.97 8.39 9.51
CA ASP A 260 -26.70 8.19 8.80
C ASP A 260 -25.95 6.97 9.35
N VAL A 261 -26.06 6.71 10.65
CA VAL A 261 -25.50 5.50 11.27
C VAL A 261 -26.20 4.24 10.74
N PHE A 262 -27.54 4.26 10.67
CA PHE A 262 -28.31 3.14 10.12
C PHE A 262 -28.01 2.94 8.63
N ALA A 263 -27.90 4.03 7.87
CA ALA A 263 -27.48 4.00 6.47
C ALA A 263 -26.06 3.46 6.31
N GLY A 264 -25.14 3.76 7.23
CA GLY A 264 -23.78 3.21 7.26
C GLY A 264 -23.76 1.69 7.44
N VAL A 265 -24.57 1.16 8.36
CA VAL A 265 -24.73 -0.30 8.53
C VAL A 265 -25.28 -0.93 7.25
N GLY A 266 -26.29 -0.32 6.63
CA GLY A 266 -26.80 -0.78 5.33
C GLY A 266 -25.71 -0.75 4.24
N LYS A 267 -24.94 0.34 4.16
CA LYS A 267 -23.83 0.51 3.22
C LYS A 267 -22.77 -0.56 3.42
N PHE A 268 -22.42 -0.93 4.65
CA PHE A 268 -21.47 -2.01 4.94
C PHE A 268 -21.87 -3.33 4.25
N PHE A 269 -23.13 -3.76 4.40
CA PHE A 269 -23.61 -4.98 3.75
C PHE A 269 -23.68 -4.85 2.22
N VAL A 270 -24.10 -3.70 1.71
CA VAL A 270 -24.16 -3.45 0.25
C VAL A 270 -22.77 -3.49 -0.38
N VAL A 271 -21.79 -2.85 0.26
CA VAL A 271 -20.40 -2.80 -0.22
C VAL A 271 -19.75 -4.19 -0.18
N GLY A 272 -19.98 -4.97 0.88
CA GLY A 272 -19.47 -6.34 1.00
C GLY A 272 -20.13 -7.31 0.02
N LEU A 273 -21.47 -7.41 0.03
CA LEU A 273 -22.21 -8.30 -0.87
C LEU A 273 -22.07 -7.90 -2.33
N GLY A 274 -22.01 -6.60 -2.62
CA GLY A 274 -21.76 -6.09 -3.96
C GLY A 274 -20.38 -6.52 -4.48
N GLY A 275 -19.35 -6.47 -3.63
CA GLY A 275 -18.02 -7.00 -3.97
C GLY A 275 -18.08 -8.49 -4.36
N VAL A 276 -18.75 -9.32 -3.55
CA VAL A 276 -18.95 -10.75 -3.86
C VAL A 276 -19.64 -10.95 -5.21
N LEU A 277 -20.68 -10.17 -5.53
CA LEU A 277 -21.40 -10.29 -6.79
C LEU A 277 -20.53 -9.92 -7.99
N VAL A 278 -19.71 -8.87 -7.88
CA VAL A 278 -18.75 -8.47 -8.92
C VAL A 278 -17.70 -9.56 -9.12
N GLY A 279 -17.11 -10.06 -8.02
CA GLY A 279 -16.11 -11.12 -8.07
C GLY A 279 -16.63 -12.44 -8.65
N LEU A 280 -17.85 -12.85 -8.30
CA LEU A 280 -18.48 -14.01 -8.92
C LEU A 280 -18.71 -13.82 -10.43
N SER A 281 -19.08 -12.61 -10.85
CA SER A 281 -19.33 -12.31 -12.26
C SER A 281 -18.04 -12.38 -13.10
N PHE A 282 -16.96 -11.76 -12.63
CA PHE A 282 -15.65 -11.81 -13.29
C PHE A 282 -14.98 -13.18 -13.16
N GLY A 283 -15.12 -13.85 -12.02
CA GLY A 283 -14.63 -15.21 -11.80
C GLY A 283 -15.30 -16.23 -12.73
N PHE A 284 -16.62 -16.12 -12.93
CA PHE A 284 -17.34 -16.95 -13.92
C PHE A 284 -16.86 -16.66 -15.34
N THR A 285 -16.65 -15.39 -15.67
CA THR A 285 -16.13 -14.98 -16.99
C THR A 285 -14.72 -15.51 -17.22
N ALA A 286 -13.84 -15.43 -16.22
CA ALA A 286 -12.49 -15.98 -16.27
C ALA A 286 -12.51 -17.50 -16.45
N ALA A 287 -13.31 -18.22 -15.66
CA ALA A 287 -13.46 -19.68 -15.77
C ALA A 287 -14.02 -20.09 -17.15
N PHE A 288 -14.96 -19.32 -17.68
CA PHE A 288 -15.50 -19.52 -19.02
C PHE A 288 -14.43 -19.31 -20.09
N THR A 289 -13.70 -18.19 -20.06
CA THR A 289 -12.64 -17.87 -21.03
C THR A 289 -11.55 -18.93 -21.00
N THR A 290 -11.03 -19.31 -19.83
CA THR A 290 -9.97 -20.34 -19.69
C THR A 290 -10.41 -21.70 -20.25
N ARG A 291 -11.71 -22.01 -20.23
CA ARG A 291 -12.23 -23.24 -20.84
C ARG A 291 -12.02 -23.30 -22.36
N PHE A 292 -11.98 -22.16 -23.05
CA PHE A 292 -11.80 -22.07 -24.51
C PHE A 292 -10.34 -21.89 -24.94
N THR A 293 -9.42 -21.62 -24.01
CA THR A 293 -8.02 -21.29 -24.29
C THR A 293 -7.07 -22.48 -24.17
N LYS A 294 -7.60 -23.71 -24.16
CA LYS A 294 -6.84 -24.96 -23.91
C LYS A 294 -5.63 -25.16 -24.84
N ASP A 295 -5.69 -24.62 -26.05
CA ASP A 295 -4.65 -24.76 -27.07
C ASP A 295 -3.50 -23.75 -26.92
N ILE A 296 -3.66 -22.70 -26.11
CA ILE A 296 -2.65 -21.63 -25.90
C ILE A 296 -2.47 -21.39 -24.39
N ARG A 297 -1.91 -22.37 -23.67
CA ARG A 297 -1.77 -22.32 -22.21
C ARG A 297 -0.93 -21.15 -21.68
N VAL A 298 -0.07 -20.57 -22.52
CA VAL A 298 0.82 -19.45 -22.13
C VAL A 298 0.02 -18.18 -21.77
N ILE A 299 -1.19 -17.99 -22.31
CA ILE A 299 -2.00 -16.79 -22.07
C ILE A 299 -2.96 -16.93 -20.88
N GLU A 300 -3.15 -18.15 -20.35
CA GLU A 300 -4.09 -18.40 -19.25
C GLU A 300 -3.78 -17.57 -17.99
N PRO A 301 -2.52 -17.45 -17.52
CA PRO A 301 -2.19 -16.63 -16.36
C PRO A 301 -2.46 -15.13 -16.60
N LEU A 302 -2.28 -14.66 -17.84
CA LEU A 302 -2.58 -13.27 -18.20
C LEU A 302 -4.07 -12.97 -18.05
N PHE A 303 -4.95 -13.89 -18.48
CA PHE A 303 -6.39 -13.71 -18.29
C PHE A 303 -6.81 -13.74 -16.82
N VAL A 304 -6.24 -14.64 -16.02
CA VAL A 304 -6.51 -14.69 -14.57
C VAL A 304 -6.14 -13.35 -13.92
N PHE A 305 -4.94 -12.83 -14.23
CA PHE A 305 -4.49 -11.54 -13.74
C PHE A 305 -5.39 -10.39 -14.19
N LEU A 306 -5.69 -10.30 -15.49
CA LEU A 306 -6.50 -9.20 -16.04
C LEU A 306 -7.93 -9.21 -15.52
N TYR A 307 -8.59 -10.38 -15.44
CA TYR A 307 -9.97 -10.45 -14.94
C TYR A 307 -10.06 -10.15 -13.45
N SER A 308 -9.09 -10.60 -12.65
CA SER A 308 -9.04 -10.24 -11.22
C SER A 308 -8.81 -8.73 -11.03
N TYR A 309 -7.86 -8.15 -11.78
CA TYR A 309 -7.60 -6.71 -11.75
C TYR A 309 -8.83 -5.90 -12.19
N LEU A 310 -9.53 -6.34 -13.23
CA LEU A 310 -10.79 -5.74 -13.68
C LEU A 310 -11.91 -5.87 -12.65
N SER A 311 -12.01 -7.00 -11.96
CA SER A 311 -12.97 -7.20 -10.87
C SER A 311 -12.77 -6.17 -9.77
N TYR A 312 -11.52 -6.01 -9.32
CA TYR A 312 -11.12 -5.04 -8.31
C TYR A 312 -11.46 -3.60 -8.73
N LEU A 313 -11.04 -3.18 -9.92
CA LEU A 313 -11.31 -1.82 -10.42
C LEU A 313 -12.80 -1.55 -10.62
N THR A 314 -13.55 -2.54 -11.08
CA THR A 314 -15.00 -2.42 -11.26
C THR A 314 -15.69 -2.25 -9.91
N ALA A 315 -15.29 -3.02 -8.90
CA ALA A 315 -15.80 -2.86 -7.55
C ALA A 315 -15.47 -1.48 -6.97
N GLU A 316 -14.23 -1.00 -7.10
CA GLU A 316 -13.85 0.35 -6.66
C GLU A 316 -14.62 1.46 -7.40
N MET A 317 -14.88 1.30 -8.70
CA MET A 317 -15.69 2.22 -9.51
C MET A 317 -17.13 2.36 -8.99
N PHE A 318 -17.71 1.26 -8.49
CA PHE A 318 -19.04 1.26 -7.86
C PHE A 318 -19.01 1.55 -6.35
N HIS A 319 -17.85 1.94 -5.80
CA HIS A 319 -17.62 2.09 -4.36
C HIS A 319 -17.97 0.82 -3.54
N LEU A 320 -17.83 -0.35 -4.15
CA LEU A 320 -17.94 -1.66 -3.53
C LEU A 320 -16.55 -2.10 -3.02
N SER A 321 -16.48 -3.22 -2.29
CA SER A 321 -15.20 -3.70 -1.78
C SER A 321 -14.39 -4.39 -2.88
N GLY A 322 -13.35 -3.73 -3.39
CA GLY A 322 -12.42 -4.31 -4.37
C GLY A 322 -11.69 -5.55 -3.86
N ILE A 323 -11.39 -5.61 -2.56
CA ILE A 323 -10.70 -6.73 -1.92
C ILE A 323 -11.58 -8.00 -1.89
N VAL A 324 -12.90 -7.82 -1.76
CA VAL A 324 -13.86 -8.95 -1.75
C VAL A 324 -14.18 -9.43 -3.17
N ALA A 325 -14.03 -8.55 -4.17
CA ALA A 325 -14.33 -8.81 -5.58
C ALA A 325 -13.16 -9.51 -6.29
#